data_AF-A0A3R6X8F6-F1
#
_entry.id   AF-A0A3R6X8F6-F1
#
_cell.length_a   1.000
_cell.length_b   1.000
_cell.length_c   1.000
_cell.angle_alpha   90.00
_cell.angle_beta   90.00
_cell.angle_gamma   90.00
#
_symmetry.space_group_name_H-M   'P 1'
#
loop_
_entity.id
_entity.type
_entity.pdbx_description
1 polymer ?
#
loop_
_entity_poly.entity_id
_entity_poly.type
_entity_poly.pdbx_seq_one_letter_code
_entity_poly.pdbx_strand_id
1 'polypeptide(L)'
;MEVFCDTAPRAAENFLALCATNSYDNTTFHRNMKGFMIQGGDPTGTGKGGESIWGGAIDDEFHPQNRHNVRGIVSMANSGPNTNKQQFFIT
;
A
#
# COMPACT_ATOMS: atom_id res chain seq x y z
N MET A 1 5.92 1.35 12.52
CA MET A 1 4.60 1.26 11.87
C MET A 1 3.91 0.02 12.41
N GLU A 2 2.63 0.10 12.70
CA GLU A 2 1.82 -1.06 13.11
C GLU A 2 0.99 -1.52 11.91
N VAL A 3 0.87 -2.84 11.71
CA VAL A 3 0.14 -3.45 10.58
C VAL A 3 -1.00 -4.30 11.13
N PHE A 4 -2.22 -4.08 10.66
CA PHE A 4 -3.40 -4.79 11.12
C PHE A 4 -3.62 -6.12 10.39
N CYS A 5 -2.79 -7.11 10.70
CA CYS A 5 -2.83 -8.43 10.06
C CYS A 5 -4.16 -9.17 10.21
N ASP A 6 -4.90 -8.96 11.31
CA ASP A 6 -6.17 -9.65 11.54
C ASP A 6 -7.33 -9.12 10.68
N THR A 7 -7.26 -7.84 10.31
CA THR A 7 -8.37 -7.15 9.61
C THR A 7 -8.08 -6.88 8.13
N ALA A 8 -6.83 -7.04 7.72
CA ALA A 8 -6.39 -6.97 6.33
C ALA A 8 -5.25 -7.98 6.06
N PRO A 9 -5.49 -9.30 6.23
CA PRO A 9 -4.43 -10.31 6.18
C PRO A 9 -3.70 -10.37 4.85
N ARG A 10 -4.41 -10.29 3.71
CA ARG A 10 -3.77 -10.35 2.38
C ARG A 10 -2.92 -9.11 2.11
N ALA A 11 -3.44 -7.93 2.44
CA ALA A 11 -2.70 -6.68 2.26
C ALA A 11 -1.50 -6.60 3.21
N ALA A 12 -1.66 -7.04 4.47
CA ALA A 12 -0.59 -7.10 5.46
C ALA A 12 0.52 -8.07 5.06
N GLU A 13 0.17 -9.30 4.65
CA GLU A 13 1.12 -10.29 4.17
C GLU A 13 1.92 -9.76 2.97
N ASN A 14 1.22 -9.18 1.99
CA ASN A 14 1.85 -8.57 0.82
C ASN A 14 2.85 -7.48 1.20
N PHE A 15 2.42 -6.51 2.03
CA PHE A 15 3.26 -5.40 2.45
C PHE A 15 4.50 -5.88 3.23
N LEU A 16 4.30 -6.76 4.21
CA LEU A 16 5.38 -7.28 5.05
C LEU A 16 6.37 -8.14 4.26
N ALA A 17 5.89 -8.95 3.32
CA ALA A 17 6.75 -9.74 2.46
C ALA A 17 7.58 -8.85 1.51
N LEU A 18 6.97 -7.81 0.91
CA LEU A 18 7.68 -6.83 0.08
C LEU A 18 8.73 -6.04 0.88
N CYS A 19 8.47 -5.75 2.16
CA CYS A 19 9.47 -5.22 3.08
C CYS A 19 10.61 -6.22 3.30
N ALA A 20 10.29 -7.48 3.57
CA ALA A 20 11.27 -8.53 3.85
C ALA A 20 12.17 -8.86 2.64
N THR A 21 11.67 -8.66 1.42
CA THR A 21 12.42 -8.86 0.17
C THR A 21 13.11 -7.59 -0.34
N ASN A 22 13.18 -6.53 0.47
CA ASN A 22 13.78 -5.23 0.11
C ASN A 22 13.15 -4.59 -1.14
N SER A 23 11.92 -4.95 -1.50
CA SER A 23 11.24 -4.45 -2.70
C SER A 23 10.90 -2.96 -2.61
N TYR A 24 10.91 -2.40 -1.40
CA TYR A 24 10.71 -0.97 -1.15
C TYR A 24 12.02 -0.17 -1.03
N ASP A 25 13.17 -0.83 -1.05
CA ASP A 25 14.47 -0.15 -0.97
C ASP A 25 14.68 0.74 -2.19
N ASN A 26 15.18 1.96 -1.95
CA ASN A 26 15.39 2.98 -2.98
C ASN A 26 14.11 3.39 -3.75
N THR A 27 12.92 2.97 -3.31
CA THR A 27 11.67 3.47 -3.89
C THR A 27 11.39 4.89 -3.40
N THR A 28 10.87 5.74 -4.30
CA THR A 28 10.56 7.13 -3.97
C THR A 28 9.08 7.30 -3.63
N PHE A 29 8.79 8.34 -2.84
CA PHE A 29 7.44 8.88 -2.76
C PHE A 29 7.17 9.74 -3.98
N HIS A 30 6.63 9.13 -5.03
CA HIS A 30 6.45 9.76 -6.33
C HIS A 30 5.24 10.69 -6.40
N ARG A 31 4.34 10.68 -5.41
CA ARG A 31 3.16 11.53 -5.37
C ARG A 31 2.91 12.08 -3.96
N ASN A 32 2.86 13.41 -3.85
CA ASN A 32 2.60 14.13 -2.61
C ASN A 32 1.46 15.13 -2.81
N MET A 33 0.38 14.96 -2.05
CA MET A 33 -0.78 15.85 -2.03
C MET A 33 -0.90 16.50 -0.65
N LYS A 34 -0.45 17.76 -0.55
CA LYS A 34 -0.40 18.50 0.71
C LYS A 34 -1.76 18.49 1.43
N GLY A 35 -1.76 17.96 2.65
CA GLY A 35 -2.95 17.90 3.51
C GLY A 35 -3.88 16.72 3.22
N PHE A 36 -3.52 15.83 2.30
CA PHE A 36 -4.33 14.66 1.94
C PHE A 36 -3.56 13.35 2.10
N MET A 37 -2.52 13.11 1.31
CA MET A 37 -1.71 11.90 1.41
C MET A 37 -0.36 12.02 0.71
N ILE A 38 0.55 11.12 1.06
CA ILE A 38 1.79 10.82 0.33
C ILE A 38 1.77 9.36 -0.12
N GLN A 39 2.10 9.10 -1.39
CA GLN A 39 2.05 7.78 -2.01
C GLN A 39 3.43 7.33 -2.48
N GLY A 40 3.74 6.05 -2.27
CA GLY A 40 5.01 5.43 -2.57
C GLY A 40 4.88 3.94 -2.88
N GLY A 41 6.02 3.24 -2.92
CA GLY A 41 6.05 1.81 -3.17
C GLY A 41 5.99 1.38 -4.63
N ASP A 42 6.28 2.30 -5.57
CA ASP A 42 6.52 1.97 -6.98
C ASP A 42 8.03 1.92 -7.26
N PRO A 43 8.61 0.75 -7.60
CA PRO A 43 10.02 0.61 -7.97
C PRO A 43 10.47 1.49 -9.14
N THR A 44 9.53 1.83 -10.03
CA THR A 44 9.82 2.67 -11.20
C THR A 44 9.70 4.17 -10.90
N GLY A 45 9.06 4.54 -9.78
CA GLY A 45 8.75 5.94 -9.43
C GLY A 45 7.75 6.63 -10.36
N THR A 46 7.10 5.92 -11.29
CA THR A 46 6.19 6.50 -12.28
C THR A 46 4.73 6.59 -11.80
N GLY A 47 4.40 5.89 -10.72
CA GLY A 47 3.05 5.66 -10.22
C GLY A 47 2.28 4.56 -10.95
N LYS A 48 2.88 3.88 -11.93
CA LYS A 48 2.25 2.82 -12.73
C LYS A 48 2.83 1.42 -12.51
N GLY A 49 3.96 1.33 -11.81
CA GLY A 49 4.67 0.08 -11.56
C GLY A 49 4.30 -0.58 -10.23
N GLY A 50 4.98 -1.68 -9.97
CA GLY A 50 4.83 -2.48 -8.75
C GLY A 50 3.83 -3.62 -8.90
N GLU A 51 4.19 -4.76 -8.32
CA GLU A 51 3.40 -6.00 -8.32
C GLU A 51 3.24 -6.52 -6.89
N SER A 52 2.16 -7.25 -6.62
CA SER A 52 2.06 -7.99 -5.36
C SER A 52 3.04 -9.16 -5.36
N ILE A 53 3.23 -9.77 -4.20
CA ILE A 53 4.03 -11.00 -4.06
C ILE A 53 3.48 -12.20 -4.85
N TRP A 54 2.23 -12.10 -5.34
CA TRP A 54 1.59 -13.12 -6.17
C TRP A 54 1.62 -12.80 -7.67
N GLY A 55 2.33 -11.75 -8.10
CA GLY A 55 2.45 -11.37 -9.52
C GLY A 55 1.18 -10.77 -10.14
N GLY A 56 0.20 -10.41 -9.31
CA GLY A 56 -1.12 -9.93 -9.75
C GLY A 56 -1.69 -8.85 -8.84
N ALA A 57 -2.93 -8.45 -9.12
CA ALA A 57 -3.70 -7.64 -8.18
C ALA A 57 -4.25 -8.51 -7.03
N ILE A 58 -4.44 -7.90 -5.87
CA ILE A 58 -5.14 -8.49 -4.73
C ILE A 58 -6.42 -7.73 -4.43
N ASP A 59 -7.39 -8.46 -3.89
CA ASP A 59 -8.70 -7.95 -3.54
C ASP A 59 -8.64 -6.88 -2.43
N ASP A 60 -9.66 -6.04 -2.38
CA ASP A 60 -9.81 -5.07 -1.30
C ASP A 60 -10.26 -5.75 0.00
N GLU A 61 -9.63 -5.38 1.12
CA GLU A 61 -10.01 -5.83 2.45
C GLU A 61 -10.52 -4.64 3.27
N PHE A 62 -11.81 -4.66 3.61
CA PHE A 62 -12.46 -3.60 4.38
C PHE A 62 -12.91 -4.11 5.74
N HIS A 63 -12.53 -3.40 6.79
CA HIS A 63 -13.00 -3.68 8.15
C HIS A 63 -13.66 -2.43 8.76
N PRO A 64 -14.78 -2.53 9.51
CA PRO A 64 -15.47 -1.37 10.08
C PRO A 64 -14.61 -0.44 10.95
N GLN A 65 -13.59 -1.00 11.60
CA GLN A 65 -12.67 -0.25 12.48
C GLN A 65 -11.53 0.43 11.70
N ASN A 66 -11.24 -0.02 10.48
CA ASN A 66 -10.18 0.55 9.64
C ASN A 66 -10.77 1.74 8.89
N ARG A 67 -10.52 2.94 9.39
CA ARG A 67 -11.09 4.20 8.85
C ARG A 67 -10.01 5.26 8.78
N HIS A 68 -10.00 6.03 7.69
CA HIS A 68 -9.14 7.20 7.52
C HIS A 68 -9.66 8.41 8.33
N ASN A 69 -9.70 8.28 9.66
CA ASN A 69 -10.22 9.30 10.57
C ASN A 69 -9.11 10.17 11.21
N VAL A 70 -7.85 9.74 11.12
CA VAL A 70 -6.67 10.45 11.64
C VAL A 70 -5.52 10.38 10.65
N ARG A 71 -4.53 11.27 10.80
CA ARG A 71 -3.27 11.19 10.05
C ARG A 71 -2.41 10.03 10.54
N GLY A 72 -1.52 9.55 9.68
CA GLY A 72 -0.59 8.45 9.92
C GLY A 72 -1.12 7.07 9.50
N ILE A 73 -2.30 7.00 8.86
CA ILE A 73 -2.88 5.73 8.42
C ILE A 73 -2.29 5.33 7.08
N VAL A 74 -1.82 4.09 7.00
CA VAL A 74 -1.25 3.45 5.81
C VAL A 74 -2.29 2.55 5.15
N SER A 75 -2.48 2.72 3.85
CA SER A 75 -3.42 1.94 3.05
C SER A 75 -2.85 1.61 1.67
N MET A 76 -3.36 0.55 1.05
CA MET A 76 -2.97 0.15 -0.30
C MET A 76 -3.48 1.16 -1.33
N ALA A 77 -2.62 1.54 -2.28
CA ALA A 77 -3.02 2.32 -3.43
C ALA A 77 -3.55 1.38 -4.53
N ASN A 78 -4.66 1.75 -5.16
CA ASN A 78 -5.28 0.98 -6.24
C ASN A 78 -5.80 1.91 -7.35
N SER A 79 -6.12 1.33 -8.50
CA SER A 79 -6.68 2.03 -9.68
C SER A 79 -8.17 1.72 -9.90
N GLY A 80 -8.85 1.27 -8.84
CA GLY A 80 -10.19 0.72 -8.88
C GLY A 80 -10.34 -0.49 -7.94
N PRO A 81 -11.57 -0.98 -7.74
CA PRO A 81 -11.84 -2.09 -6.83
C PRO A 81 -10.98 -3.32 -7.14
N ASN A 82 -10.42 -3.95 -6.11
CA ASN A 82 -9.61 -5.18 -6.19
C ASN A 82 -8.38 -5.06 -7.10
N THR A 83 -7.74 -3.88 -7.14
CA THR A 83 -6.52 -3.65 -7.94
C THR A 83 -5.29 -3.31 -7.09
N ASN A 84 -5.26 -3.76 -5.84
CA ASN A 84 -4.13 -3.52 -4.95
C ASN A 84 -2.90 -4.32 -5.42
N LYS A 85 -1.72 -3.69 -5.38
CA LYS A 85 -0.44 -4.32 -5.77
C LYS A 85 0.65 -4.01 -4.75
N GLN A 86 1.73 -3.36 -5.15
CA GLN A 86 2.86 -3.00 -4.28
C GLN A 86 2.68 -1.63 -3.61
N GLN A 87 2.00 -0.71 -4.29
CA GLN A 87 1.95 0.69 -3.90
C GLN A 87 1.06 0.91 -2.67
N PHE A 88 1.45 1.87 -1.84
CA PHE A 88 0.71 2.29 -0.65
C PHE A 88 0.73 3.81 -0.52
N PHE A 89 -0.16 4.34 0.32
CA PHE A 89 -0.18 5.75 0.69
C PHE A 89 -0.36 5.92 2.20
N ILE A 90 0.09 7.08 2.70
CA ILE A 90 -0.03 7.50 4.09
C ILE A 90 -0.82 8.81 4.13
N THR A 91 -1.88 8.85 4.94
CA THR A 91 -2.75 10.04 5.15
C THR A 91 -2.26 10.97 6.26
#